data_AF-A0A3S8ZPT0-F1
#
_entry.id   AF-A0A3S8ZPT0-F1
#
_cell.length_a   1.000
_cell.length_b   1.000
_cell.length_c   1.000
_cell.angle_alpha   90.00
_cell.angle_beta   90.00
_cell.angle_gamma   90.00
#
_symmetry.space_group_name_H-M   'P 1'
#
loop_
_entity.id
_entity.type
_entity.pdbx_description
1 polymer ?
#
loop_
_entity_poly.entity_id
_entity_poly.type
_entity_poly.pdbx_seq_one_letter_code
_entity_poly.pdbx_strand_id
1 'polypeptide(L)'
;MVTYRGIIMTGSGFSKLAAVICFITKWSFEKHHLGGRLPLGHLAGCMSGAFAYAVRILSICLFMICVAPAHAGINTGLVGDDVAAGPFPIGFTFNHYGQPVTQFYITTNGLIQFSSSTNAYSNSCLPALANTIFVFWDDLRTDVPGQPNGKIQYETIGESPSRQLIAQWTNQYFYGSNLPMGTFQAILYEGSNQIKLQYRYLREALSTGGSATIGIQGPASQVASIGCNKTDVIAAQQAILFSPDASGINYVVDTAAAYEFIDISGLTPDPPFAARRYTNTAPQWAWAKVPDLNTYQIEIQKETGEPVFTQTLGDVGSFSWADGFVSGVTYRARIRGSINGGALGSSGRV
;
A
#
# COMPACT_ATOMS: atom_id res chain seq x y z
N MET A 1 16.29 -0.18 19.89
CA MET A 1 16.36 1.03 20.74
C MET A 1 17.54 1.87 20.24
N VAL A 2 17.28 2.88 19.42
CA VAL A 2 18.27 3.89 18.98
C VAL A 2 17.55 5.23 19.03
N THR A 3 18.04 6.10 19.90
CA THR A 3 17.51 7.43 20.18
C THR A 3 18.01 8.39 19.11
N TYR A 4 17.12 9.00 18.33
CA TYR A 4 17.47 10.21 17.58
C TYR A 4 17.43 11.38 18.56
N ARG A 5 18.58 11.99 18.83
CA ARG A 5 18.62 13.28 19.52
C ARG A 5 18.17 14.34 18.52
N GLY A 6 16.90 14.73 18.60
CA GLY A 6 16.48 16.05 18.18
C GLY A 6 17.30 17.08 18.96
N ILE A 7 17.87 18.05 18.25
CA ILE A 7 18.66 19.14 18.82
C ILE A 7 17.80 19.84 19.89
N ILE A 8 18.27 19.78 21.15
CA ILE A 8 17.75 20.61 22.24
C ILE A 8 18.22 22.03 21.92
N MET A 9 17.29 22.95 21.64
CA MET A 9 17.57 24.37 21.80
C MET A 9 16.83 24.87 23.04
N THR A 10 17.57 24.92 24.15
CA THR A 10 17.19 25.70 25.33
C THR A 10 17.19 27.18 24.94
N GLY A 11 16.07 27.86 25.16
CA GLY A 11 15.98 29.29 24.94
C GLY A 11 16.93 30.05 25.86
N SER A 12 17.85 30.81 25.30
CA SER A 12 18.26 32.13 25.78
C SER A 12 19.27 32.80 24.83
N GLY A 13 18.99 34.06 24.51
CA GLY A 13 19.96 35.16 24.37
C GLY A 13 21.21 35.01 23.48
N PHE A 14 21.20 35.77 22.39
CA PHE A 14 22.34 36.47 21.76
C PHE A 14 23.48 35.71 21.04
N SER A 15 23.62 36.12 19.76
CA SER A 15 24.83 36.51 19.03
C SER A 15 25.57 35.50 18.13
N LYS A 16 25.53 35.84 16.82
CA LYS A 16 26.55 35.71 15.75
C LYS A 16 27.25 34.35 15.54
N LEU A 17 27.06 33.73 14.35
CA LEU A 17 28.12 33.63 13.32
C LEU A 17 27.65 32.94 12.01
N ALA A 18 28.04 33.60 10.91
CA ALA A 18 28.32 33.18 9.54
C ALA A 18 27.80 31.84 8.96
N ALA A 19 27.07 31.95 7.85
CA ALA A 19 26.86 30.90 6.86
C ALA A 19 28.13 30.66 6.02
N VAL A 20 28.48 29.40 5.79
CA VAL A 20 29.47 29.00 4.77
C VAL A 20 28.76 28.09 3.77
N ILE A 21 28.57 28.61 2.56
CA ILE A 21 28.18 27.84 1.37
C ILE A 21 29.48 27.33 0.73
N CYS A 22 29.58 26.03 0.49
CA CYS A 22 30.72 25.47 -0.27
C CYS A 22 30.20 24.71 -1.50
N PHE A 23 30.51 25.26 -2.66
CA PHE A 23 30.43 24.60 -3.97
C PHE A 23 31.57 23.58 -4.09
N ILE A 24 31.28 22.38 -4.58
CA ILE A 24 32.34 21.41 -4.96
C ILE A 24 32.44 21.39 -6.49
N THR A 25 33.53 21.96 -7.01
CA THR A 25 34.06 21.65 -8.34
C THR A 25 35.07 20.52 -8.25
N LYS A 26 34.91 19.58 -9.18
CA LYS A 26 35.66 18.34 -9.41
C LYS A 26 37.10 18.63 -9.85
N TRP A 27 38.12 18.02 -9.23
CA TRP A 27 39.47 17.91 -9.81
C TRP A 27 40.13 16.55 -9.44
N SER A 28 40.80 15.97 -10.42
CA SER A 28 41.49 14.66 -10.45
C SER A 28 43.00 14.90 -10.52
N PHE A 29 43.84 14.10 -9.85
CA PHE A 29 44.95 13.32 -10.46
C PHE A 29 45.86 12.59 -9.42
N GLU A 30 46.55 11.56 -9.95
CA GLU A 30 47.35 10.48 -9.36
C GLU A 30 48.73 10.82 -8.71
N LYS A 31 49.16 9.88 -7.83
CA LYS A 31 50.47 9.16 -7.75
C LYS A 31 51.71 9.65 -6.96
N HIS A 32 52.18 8.71 -6.13
CA HIS A 32 53.55 8.14 -5.96
C HIS A 32 54.39 8.40 -4.67
N HIS A 33 54.67 7.25 -4.01
CA HIS A 33 55.87 6.75 -3.31
C HIS A 33 56.49 7.42 -2.06
N LEU A 34 56.62 6.57 -1.03
CA LEU A 34 57.39 6.73 0.21
C LEU A 34 58.81 6.15 0.07
N GLY A 35 59.77 6.71 0.82
CA GLY A 35 61.03 6.05 1.19
C GLY A 35 61.79 6.79 2.30
N GLY A 36 62.11 6.12 3.42
CA GLY A 36 63.06 6.61 4.44
C GLY A 36 62.88 6.01 5.85
N ARG A 37 63.96 5.47 6.44
CA ARG A 37 64.06 4.55 7.62
C ARG A 37 64.34 5.22 8.99
N LEU A 38 63.71 4.69 10.07
CA LEU A 38 64.18 4.21 11.43
C LEU A 38 65.39 4.88 12.19
N PRO A 39 65.66 4.66 13.53
CA PRO A 39 64.90 4.06 14.66
C PRO A 39 65.14 4.64 16.12
N LEU A 40 64.55 3.96 17.13
CA LEU A 40 65.04 3.61 18.50
C LEU A 40 64.66 4.48 19.74
N GLY A 41 64.09 3.83 20.78
CA GLY A 41 64.09 4.28 22.18
C GLY A 41 62.89 3.86 23.06
N HIS A 42 63.04 2.76 23.82
CA HIS A 42 62.13 2.31 24.89
C HIS A 42 62.35 3.10 26.20
N LEU A 43 61.27 3.48 26.89
CA LEU A 43 61.19 3.44 28.37
C LEU A 43 59.73 3.53 28.83
N ALA A 44 59.30 2.49 29.55
CA ALA A 44 58.01 2.37 30.21
C ALA A 44 58.08 2.97 31.62
N GLY A 45 56.97 3.56 32.12
CA GLY A 45 56.81 3.79 33.56
C GLY A 45 55.91 4.95 34.00
N CYS A 46 54.62 4.64 34.19
CA CYS A 46 53.69 5.15 35.22
C CYS A 46 53.15 6.61 35.26
N MET A 47 51.81 6.65 35.13
CA MET A 47 50.82 7.45 35.87
C MET A 47 50.59 8.93 35.51
N SER A 48 49.54 9.18 34.71
CA SER A 48 48.24 9.75 35.16
C SER A 48 47.55 10.58 34.05
N GLY A 49 46.22 10.44 33.94
CA GLY A 49 45.37 11.50 33.37
C GLY A 49 44.95 11.37 31.90
N ALA A 50 43.98 10.49 31.63
CA ALA A 50 42.86 10.67 30.71
C ALA A 50 43.08 11.44 29.38
N PHE A 51 43.29 10.73 28.26
CA PHE A 51 42.82 11.17 26.94
C PHE A 51 42.59 9.94 26.04
N ALA A 52 41.32 9.63 25.79
CA ALA A 52 40.89 8.43 25.08
C ALA A 52 40.08 8.81 23.83
N TYR A 53 40.62 8.40 22.68
CA TYR A 53 39.96 7.97 21.44
C TYR A 53 39.20 8.99 20.57
N ALA A 54 39.78 9.29 19.40
CA ALA A 54 39.04 9.65 18.19
C ALA A 54 39.58 8.83 17.00
N VAL A 55 39.05 7.61 16.82
CA VAL A 55 39.24 6.81 15.61
C VAL A 55 38.02 7.01 14.71
N ARG A 56 38.27 7.41 13.46
CA ARG A 56 37.29 7.72 12.42
C ARG A 56 36.61 6.45 11.89
N ILE A 57 35.28 6.46 11.77
CA ILE A 57 34.53 5.60 10.85
C ILE A 57 33.57 6.50 10.06
N LEU A 58 33.81 6.62 8.76
CA LEU A 58 32.94 7.32 7.82
C LEU A 58 31.84 6.35 7.38
N SER A 59 30.70 6.34 8.09
CA SER A 59 29.52 5.60 7.66
C SER A 59 28.77 6.41 6.60
N ILE A 60 28.87 5.97 5.34
CA ILE A 60 27.95 6.39 4.28
C ILE A 60 26.59 5.75 4.62
N CYS A 61 25.73 6.50 5.30
CA CYS A 61 24.33 6.14 5.43
C CYS A 61 23.67 6.35 4.06
N LEU A 62 23.51 5.26 3.32
CA LEU A 62 22.58 5.20 2.21
C LEU A 62 21.18 5.38 2.80
N PHE A 63 20.65 6.61 2.72
CA PHE A 63 19.26 6.89 3.06
C PHE A 63 18.37 6.10 2.10
N MET A 64 17.87 4.95 2.55
CA MET A 64 16.80 4.25 1.85
C MET A 64 15.53 5.06 2.06
N ILE A 65 15.22 5.95 1.12
CA ILE A 65 13.92 6.59 1.06
C ILE A 65 12.95 5.47 0.72
N CYS A 66 12.16 5.02 1.70
CA CYS A 66 11.03 4.14 1.46
C CYS A 66 9.92 4.99 0.82
N VAL A 67 10.05 5.28 -0.47
CA VAL A 67 8.92 5.68 -1.28
C VAL A 67 8.09 4.41 -1.42
N ALA A 68 6.89 4.38 -0.82
CA ALA A 68 5.93 3.36 -1.22
C ALA A 68 5.73 3.54 -2.73
N PRO A 69 6.08 2.56 -3.58
CA PRO A 69 5.90 2.75 -5.01
C PRO A 69 4.40 2.94 -5.24
N ALA A 70 4.02 4.09 -5.78
CA ALA A 70 2.70 4.26 -6.37
C ALA A 70 2.71 3.42 -7.65
N HIS A 71 2.34 2.16 -7.50
CA HIS A 71 2.14 1.23 -8.60
C HIS A 71 0.92 1.74 -9.38
N ALA A 72 1.12 2.09 -10.65
CA ALA A 72 0.05 2.50 -11.53
C ALA A 72 -0.34 1.27 -12.35
N GLY A 73 -1.37 0.56 -11.88
CA GLY A 73 -1.79 -0.68 -12.49
C GLY A 73 -2.27 -0.49 -13.92
N ILE A 74 -2.10 -1.54 -14.73
CA ILE A 74 -2.58 -1.60 -16.11
C ILE A 74 -4.11 -1.61 -16.08
N ASN A 75 -4.72 -0.63 -16.76
CA ASN A 75 -6.16 -0.56 -16.89
C ASN A 75 -6.66 -1.66 -17.84
N THR A 76 -7.61 -2.46 -17.37
CA THR A 76 -8.24 -3.54 -18.16
C THR A 76 -9.15 -3.00 -19.27
N GLY A 77 -9.55 -1.73 -19.19
CA GLY A 77 -10.51 -1.09 -20.11
C GLY A 77 -11.97 -1.46 -19.83
N LEU A 78 -12.25 -2.24 -18.78
CA LEU A 78 -13.61 -2.57 -18.38
C LEU A 78 -14.35 -1.34 -17.87
N VAL A 79 -15.42 -1.00 -18.59
CA VAL A 79 -16.34 0.09 -18.24
C VAL A 79 -17.76 -0.41 -18.49
N GLY A 80 -18.66 -0.14 -17.55
CA GLY A 80 -20.07 -0.47 -17.68
C GLY A 80 -20.49 -1.59 -16.76
N ASP A 81 -21.41 -2.39 -17.28
CA ASP A 81 -22.09 -3.49 -16.62
C ASP A 81 -21.96 -4.75 -17.49
N ASP A 82 -21.85 -5.93 -16.87
CA ASP A 82 -21.73 -7.22 -17.55
C ASP A 82 -20.63 -7.31 -18.63
N VAL A 83 -19.43 -6.81 -18.30
CA VAL A 83 -18.28 -6.84 -19.23
C VAL A 83 -17.14 -7.68 -18.67
N ALA A 84 -16.48 -8.43 -19.56
CA ALA A 84 -15.30 -9.23 -19.28
C ALA A 84 -14.16 -8.88 -20.23
N ALA A 85 -12.92 -8.99 -19.76
CA ALA A 85 -11.71 -8.72 -20.54
C ALA A 85 -10.61 -9.74 -20.21
N GLY A 86 -9.66 -9.85 -21.15
CA GLY A 86 -8.55 -10.79 -21.09
C GLY A 86 -8.44 -11.63 -22.38
N PRO A 87 -7.54 -12.62 -22.41
CA PRO A 87 -6.68 -13.03 -21.30
C PRO A 87 -5.55 -12.02 -21.04
N PHE A 88 -5.32 -11.68 -19.77
CA PHE A 88 -4.19 -10.86 -19.32
C PHE A 88 -3.08 -11.75 -18.74
N PRO A 89 -1.79 -11.37 -18.86
CA PRO A 89 -0.69 -12.16 -18.30
C PRO A 89 -0.66 -12.08 -16.77
N ILE A 90 -0.47 -13.22 -16.10
CA ILE A 90 -0.19 -13.28 -14.64
C ILE A 90 1.24 -12.81 -14.35
N GLY A 91 2.16 -13.04 -15.30
CA GLY A 91 3.58 -12.72 -15.18
C GLY A 91 4.43 -13.88 -14.61
N PHE A 92 3.81 -14.91 -14.06
CA PHE A 92 4.44 -16.15 -13.60
C PHE A 92 3.47 -17.33 -13.76
N THR A 93 3.97 -18.56 -13.60
CA THR A 93 3.12 -19.75 -13.53
C THR A 93 2.50 -19.85 -12.15
N PHE A 94 1.18 -19.76 -12.07
CA PHE A 94 0.41 -19.92 -10.85
C PHE A 94 -0.34 -21.27 -10.89
N ASN A 95 -0.31 -22.04 -9.81
CA ASN A 95 -1.03 -23.32 -9.74
C ASN A 95 -2.36 -23.16 -9.01
N HIS A 96 -3.46 -23.12 -9.77
CA HIS A 96 -4.81 -23.08 -9.21
C HIS A 96 -5.41 -24.48 -9.16
N TYR A 97 -5.61 -25.05 -7.96
CA TYR A 97 -6.15 -26.41 -7.80
C TYR A 97 -5.33 -27.45 -8.59
N GLY A 98 -4.00 -27.36 -8.49
CA GLY A 98 -3.05 -28.24 -9.18
C GLY A 98 -2.94 -28.00 -10.69
N GLN A 99 -3.66 -27.02 -11.26
CA GLN A 99 -3.58 -26.68 -12.67
C GLN A 99 -2.70 -25.44 -12.88
N PRO A 100 -1.62 -25.54 -13.68
CA PRO A 100 -0.79 -24.40 -14.00
C PRO A 100 -1.52 -23.44 -14.94
N VAL A 101 -1.60 -22.17 -14.55
CA VAL A 101 -2.19 -21.08 -15.32
C VAL A 101 -1.20 -19.92 -15.42
N THR A 102 -1.16 -19.24 -16.55
CA THR A 102 -0.24 -18.12 -16.84
C THR A 102 -0.98 -16.86 -17.28
N GLN A 103 -2.28 -16.98 -17.50
CA GLN A 103 -3.17 -15.91 -17.93
C GLN A 103 -4.49 -16.00 -17.19
N PHE A 104 -5.21 -14.88 -17.14
CA PHE A 104 -6.51 -14.79 -16.48
C PHE A 104 -7.46 -13.86 -17.24
N TYR A 105 -8.75 -14.07 -17.06
CA TYR A 105 -9.82 -13.16 -17.43
C TYR A 105 -10.37 -12.50 -16.18
N ILE A 106 -10.91 -11.29 -16.33
CA ILE A 106 -11.48 -10.49 -15.24
C ILE A 106 -12.77 -9.82 -15.70
N THR A 107 -13.70 -9.60 -14.79
CA THR A 107 -15.04 -9.08 -15.10
C THR A 107 -15.43 -7.90 -14.22
N THR A 108 -16.42 -7.12 -14.64
CA THR A 108 -17.07 -6.11 -13.78
C THR A 108 -17.68 -6.75 -12.53
N ASN A 109 -18.23 -7.96 -12.68
CA ASN A 109 -18.91 -8.75 -11.67
C ASN A 109 -17.98 -9.48 -10.67
N GLY A 110 -16.77 -8.96 -10.42
CA GLY A 110 -15.89 -9.44 -9.35
C GLY A 110 -15.31 -10.85 -9.52
N LEU A 111 -15.19 -11.34 -10.75
CA LEU A 111 -14.64 -12.66 -11.07
C LEU A 111 -13.21 -12.58 -11.62
N ILE A 112 -12.38 -13.57 -11.27
CA ILE A 112 -11.16 -13.92 -12.01
C ILE A 112 -11.29 -15.36 -12.50
N GLN A 113 -11.07 -15.59 -13.80
CA GLN A 113 -11.29 -16.89 -14.42
C GLN A 113 -10.07 -17.32 -15.21
N PHE A 114 -9.76 -18.61 -15.23
CA PHE A 114 -8.53 -19.10 -15.87
C PHE A 114 -8.76 -19.97 -17.11
N SER A 115 -9.96 -20.52 -17.31
CA SER A 115 -10.27 -21.34 -18.49
C SER A 115 -10.91 -20.53 -19.62
N SER A 116 -11.97 -19.79 -19.29
CA SER A 116 -12.74 -18.96 -20.23
C SER A 116 -13.45 -17.85 -19.46
N SER A 117 -13.66 -16.71 -20.10
CA SER A 117 -14.46 -15.62 -19.52
C SER A 117 -15.96 -15.88 -19.64
N THR A 118 -16.72 -15.53 -18.61
CA THR A 118 -18.15 -15.24 -18.66
C THR A 118 -18.37 -13.83 -18.12
N ASN A 119 -19.48 -13.20 -18.46
CA ASN A 119 -19.93 -11.96 -17.84
C ASN A 119 -21.09 -12.17 -16.87
N ALA A 120 -21.32 -13.41 -16.42
CA ALA A 120 -22.44 -13.73 -15.53
C ALA A 120 -22.48 -12.80 -14.31
N TYR A 121 -23.60 -12.09 -14.13
CA TYR A 121 -23.91 -11.29 -12.94
C TYR A 121 -24.64 -12.10 -11.88
N SER A 122 -25.51 -13.03 -12.29
CA SER A 122 -26.32 -13.82 -11.37
C SER A 122 -25.45 -14.83 -10.64
N ASN A 123 -25.17 -14.55 -9.36
CA ASN A 123 -24.39 -15.41 -8.51
C ASN A 123 -25.19 -16.64 -8.03
N SER A 124 -24.46 -17.68 -7.64
CA SER A 124 -25.01 -18.85 -6.93
C SER A 124 -23.98 -19.39 -5.95
N CYS A 125 -24.41 -20.21 -5.00
CA CYS A 125 -23.49 -20.83 -4.05
C CYS A 125 -22.58 -21.85 -4.76
N LEU A 126 -21.35 -21.99 -4.27
CA LEU A 126 -20.37 -22.91 -4.85
C LEU A 126 -20.78 -24.37 -4.60
N PRO A 127 -20.55 -25.29 -5.55
CA PRO A 127 -19.90 -25.07 -6.85
C PRO A 127 -20.82 -24.37 -7.87
N ALA A 128 -20.25 -23.43 -8.63
CA ALA A 128 -20.90 -22.63 -9.67
C ALA A 128 -20.06 -22.58 -10.96
N LEU A 129 -19.08 -21.67 -11.05
CA LEU A 129 -18.21 -21.52 -12.22
C LEU A 129 -16.88 -22.25 -12.00
N ALA A 130 -16.55 -23.19 -12.88
CA ALA A 130 -15.30 -23.95 -12.77
C ALA A 130 -14.06 -23.03 -12.92
N ASN A 131 -12.99 -23.38 -12.22
CA ASN A 131 -11.67 -22.76 -12.33
C ASN A 131 -11.70 -21.22 -12.20
N THR A 132 -12.36 -20.74 -11.14
CA THR A 132 -12.73 -19.33 -10.94
C THR A 132 -12.46 -18.90 -9.49
N ILE A 133 -11.98 -17.67 -9.33
CA ILE A 133 -11.91 -16.94 -8.06
C ILE A 133 -13.08 -15.96 -8.03
N PHE A 134 -13.92 -16.07 -7.01
CA PHE A 134 -15.07 -15.23 -6.76
C PHE A 134 -14.66 -14.22 -5.70
N VAL A 135 -14.07 -13.10 -6.14
CA VAL A 135 -13.58 -12.08 -5.21
C VAL A 135 -14.76 -11.40 -4.54
N PHE A 136 -15.77 -11.05 -5.35
CA PHE A 136 -17.08 -10.62 -4.90
C PHE A 136 -18.05 -10.81 -6.07
N TRP A 137 -18.49 -12.05 -6.31
CA TRP A 137 -19.35 -12.33 -7.45
C TRP A 137 -20.77 -11.88 -7.18
N ASP A 138 -21.17 -10.83 -7.88
CA ASP A 138 -22.48 -10.19 -7.80
C ASP A 138 -22.71 -9.35 -9.08
N ASP A 139 -23.88 -8.73 -9.19
CA ASP A 139 -24.26 -7.83 -10.28
C ASP A 139 -23.67 -6.42 -10.04
N LEU A 140 -22.49 -6.17 -10.63
CA LEU A 140 -21.67 -4.98 -10.39
C LEU A 140 -21.38 -4.19 -11.67
N ARG A 141 -21.33 -2.86 -11.51
CA ARG A 141 -21.03 -1.91 -12.59
C ARG A 141 -20.04 -0.82 -12.18
N THR A 142 -19.45 -0.16 -13.17
CA THR A 142 -18.44 0.90 -12.97
C THR A 142 -18.88 2.31 -13.38
N ASP A 143 -20.07 2.50 -13.94
CA ASP A 143 -20.43 3.70 -14.72
C ASP A 143 -21.72 4.38 -14.24
N VAL A 144 -21.97 4.43 -12.93
CA VAL A 144 -23.17 5.07 -12.38
C VAL A 144 -23.16 6.58 -12.65
N PRO A 145 -24.20 7.14 -13.32
CA PRO A 145 -24.28 8.58 -13.59
C PRO A 145 -24.25 9.43 -12.32
N GLY A 146 -23.46 10.50 -12.34
CA GLY A 146 -23.28 11.39 -11.19
C GLY A 146 -22.41 10.83 -10.07
N GLN A 147 -21.88 9.62 -10.25
CA GLN A 147 -20.85 9.03 -9.40
C GLN A 147 -19.51 8.99 -10.15
N PRO A 148 -18.38 8.93 -9.45
CA PRO A 148 -17.10 8.65 -10.06
C PRO A 148 -17.07 7.27 -10.72
N ASN A 149 -16.38 7.20 -11.85
CA ASN A 149 -16.22 5.93 -12.54
C ASN A 149 -15.38 4.95 -11.69
N GLY A 150 -15.88 3.72 -11.63
CA GLY A 150 -15.10 2.58 -11.19
C GLY A 150 -13.98 2.26 -12.18
N LYS A 151 -12.92 1.63 -11.68
CA LYS A 151 -11.78 1.17 -12.48
C LYS A 151 -11.41 -0.24 -12.07
N ILE A 152 -11.04 -1.05 -13.06
CA ILE A 152 -10.54 -2.42 -12.84
C ILE A 152 -9.13 -2.48 -13.44
N GLN A 153 -8.15 -2.72 -12.57
CA GLN A 153 -6.73 -2.68 -12.92
C GLN A 153 -6.01 -3.94 -12.45
N TYR A 154 -4.89 -4.25 -13.07
CA TYR A 154 -4.00 -5.29 -12.60
C TYR A 154 -2.53 -4.89 -12.73
N GLU A 155 -1.68 -5.48 -11.90
CA GLU A 155 -0.23 -5.29 -11.97
C GLU A 155 0.50 -6.50 -11.40
N THR A 156 1.61 -6.89 -12.04
CA THR A 156 2.53 -7.87 -11.47
C THR A 156 3.73 -7.12 -10.91
N ILE A 157 3.95 -7.24 -9.60
CA ILE A 157 5.04 -6.55 -8.89
C ILE A 157 6.03 -7.55 -8.30
N GLY A 158 7.17 -7.03 -7.85
CA GLY A 158 8.25 -7.82 -7.25
C GLY A 158 9.16 -8.47 -8.29
N GLU A 159 10.08 -9.28 -7.80
CA GLU A 159 11.08 -9.98 -8.63
C GLU A 159 10.95 -11.49 -8.46
N SER A 160 11.28 -12.24 -9.50
CA SER A 160 11.28 -13.71 -9.44
C SER A 160 12.24 -14.21 -8.35
N PRO A 161 11.88 -15.23 -7.56
CA PRO A 161 10.68 -16.08 -7.65
C PRO A 161 9.58 -15.67 -6.63
N SER A 162 9.45 -14.38 -6.31
CA SER A 162 8.56 -13.87 -5.27
C SER A 162 7.67 -12.73 -5.79
N ARG A 163 7.21 -12.86 -7.03
CA ARG A 163 6.27 -11.91 -7.64
C ARG A 163 4.86 -12.06 -7.09
N GLN A 164 4.08 -11.00 -7.24
CA GLN A 164 2.67 -10.95 -6.89
C GLN A 164 1.88 -10.37 -8.04
N LEU A 165 0.82 -11.04 -8.48
CA LEU A 165 -0.19 -10.42 -9.35
C LEU A 165 -1.27 -9.81 -8.47
N ILE A 166 -1.53 -8.52 -8.61
CA ILE A 166 -2.63 -7.80 -7.97
C ILE A 166 -3.68 -7.53 -9.05
N ALA A 167 -4.94 -7.88 -8.77
CA ALA A 167 -6.11 -7.48 -9.54
C ALA A 167 -7.07 -6.71 -8.63
N GLN A 168 -7.34 -5.45 -8.96
CA GLN A 168 -8.07 -4.51 -8.10
C GLN A 168 -9.31 -3.97 -8.80
N TRP A 169 -10.44 -4.00 -8.10
CA TRP A 169 -11.67 -3.31 -8.43
C TRP A 169 -11.81 -2.08 -7.53
N THR A 170 -11.83 -0.90 -8.14
CA THR A 170 -11.90 0.39 -7.45
C THR A 170 -13.27 1.01 -7.70
N ASN A 171 -13.93 1.51 -6.65
CA ASN A 171 -15.24 2.18 -6.70
C ASN A 171 -16.30 1.42 -7.51
N GLN A 172 -16.59 0.17 -7.15
CA GLN A 172 -17.67 -0.60 -7.77
C GLN A 172 -19.03 -0.21 -7.20
N TYR A 173 -20.09 -0.43 -7.98
CA TYR A 173 -21.47 -0.15 -7.62
C TYR A 173 -22.34 -1.37 -7.92
N PHE A 174 -23.40 -1.58 -7.14
CA PHE A 174 -24.40 -2.58 -7.46
C PHE A 174 -25.27 -2.11 -8.61
N TYR A 175 -25.48 -2.97 -9.60
CA TYR A 175 -26.46 -2.72 -10.64
C TYR A 175 -27.88 -2.61 -10.06
N GLY A 176 -28.76 -1.87 -10.74
CA GLY A 176 -30.13 -1.59 -10.31
C GLY A 176 -30.26 -0.57 -9.17
N SER A 177 -29.60 -0.81 -8.03
CA SER A 177 -29.67 0.09 -6.86
C SER A 177 -28.75 1.31 -6.96
N ASN A 178 -27.68 1.20 -7.77
CA ASN A 178 -26.61 2.20 -7.89
C ASN A 178 -25.93 2.53 -6.55
N LEU A 179 -26.12 1.69 -5.52
CA LEU A 179 -25.45 1.87 -4.24
C LEU A 179 -23.96 1.56 -4.40
N PRO A 180 -23.06 2.35 -3.78
CA PRO A 180 -21.64 2.04 -3.82
C PRO A 180 -21.37 0.70 -3.12
N MET A 181 -20.76 -0.24 -3.83
CA MET A 181 -20.28 -1.49 -3.27
C MET A 181 -19.00 -1.22 -2.49
N GLY A 182 -17.94 -0.75 -3.15
CA GLY A 182 -16.65 -0.61 -2.51
C GLY A 182 -15.41 -0.78 -3.39
N THR A 183 -14.30 -1.10 -2.73
CA THR A 183 -12.99 -1.38 -3.36
C THR A 183 -12.41 -2.65 -2.76
N PHE A 184 -12.00 -3.57 -3.63
CA PHE A 184 -11.50 -4.88 -3.25
C PHE A 184 -10.46 -5.37 -4.25
N GLN A 185 -9.68 -6.37 -3.85
CA GLN A 185 -8.65 -6.94 -4.73
C GLN A 185 -8.42 -8.42 -4.45
N ALA A 186 -7.85 -9.10 -5.43
CA ALA A 186 -7.22 -10.40 -5.28
C ALA A 186 -5.72 -10.30 -5.55
N ILE A 187 -4.93 -11.05 -4.79
CA ILE A 187 -3.49 -11.16 -4.97
C ILE A 187 -3.13 -12.64 -5.16
N LEU A 188 -2.42 -12.96 -6.23
CA LEU A 188 -1.82 -14.27 -6.46
C LEU A 188 -0.32 -14.20 -6.17
N TYR A 189 0.20 -15.18 -5.43
CA TYR A 189 1.62 -15.20 -5.01
C TYR A 189 2.41 -16.25 -5.79
N GLU A 190 3.52 -15.84 -6.39
CA GLU A 190 4.47 -16.73 -7.04
C GLU A 190 5.11 -17.68 -6.02
N GLY A 191 5.33 -18.94 -6.43
CA GLY A 191 5.98 -19.96 -5.60
C GLY A 191 5.05 -20.60 -4.57
N SER A 192 4.38 -19.81 -3.72
CA SER A 192 3.45 -20.35 -2.71
C SER A 192 2.10 -20.74 -3.28
N ASN A 193 1.72 -20.18 -4.43
CA ASN A 193 0.39 -20.34 -5.06
C ASN A 193 -0.77 -19.95 -4.12
N GLN A 194 -0.49 -19.08 -3.15
CA GLN A 194 -1.51 -18.52 -2.28
C GLN A 194 -2.38 -17.52 -3.02
N ILE A 195 -3.63 -17.38 -2.57
CA ILE A 195 -4.58 -16.39 -3.04
C ILE A 195 -4.99 -15.55 -1.84
N LYS A 196 -4.84 -14.23 -1.92
CA LYS A 196 -5.32 -13.32 -0.88
C LYS A 196 -6.40 -12.42 -1.44
N LEU A 197 -7.59 -12.46 -0.84
CA LEU A 197 -8.66 -11.50 -1.13
C LEU A 197 -8.61 -10.41 -0.07
N GLN A 198 -8.72 -9.15 -0.47
CA GLN A 198 -8.72 -8.02 0.45
C GLN A 198 -9.84 -7.05 0.14
N TYR A 199 -10.55 -6.64 1.19
CA TYR A 199 -11.68 -5.74 1.10
C TYR A 199 -11.31 -4.45 1.80
N ARG A 200 -10.99 -3.44 1.01
CA ARG A 200 -10.53 -2.16 1.55
C ARG A 200 -11.67 -1.40 2.18
N TYR A 201 -12.73 -1.25 1.40
CA TYR A 201 -13.83 -0.38 1.72
C TYR A 201 -15.13 -1.03 1.27
N LEU A 202 -16.09 -1.11 2.19
CA LEU A 202 -17.43 -1.64 2.02
C LEU A 202 -18.38 -0.63 2.67
N ARG A 203 -19.39 -0.16 1.94
CA ARG A 203 -20.22 0.97 2.40
C ARG A 203 -21.53 0.56 3.04
N GLU A 204 -22.13 -0.54 2.59
CA GLU A 204 -23.48 -0.96 2.98
C GLU A 204 -23.52 -2.44 3.36
N ALA A 205 -24.63 -2.91 3.93
CA ALA A 205 -24.82 -4.31 4.31
C ALA A 205 -24.74 -5.29 3.12
N LEU A 206 -25.16 -4.86 1.92
CA LEU A 206 -24.97 -5.66 0.71
C LEU A 206 -23.49 -5.86 0.40
N SER A 207 -22.66 -4.84 0.61
CA SER A 207 -21.22 -4.90 0.43
C SER A 207 -20.53 -5.87 1.39
N THR A 208 -21.17 -6.30 2.49
CA THR A 208 -20.60 -7.31 3.41
C THR A 208 -20.90 -8.76 3.01
N GLY A 209 -21.41 -8.97 1.78
CA GLY A 209 -21.66 -10.28 1.17
C GLY A 209 -23.14 -10.68 1.07
N GLY A 210 -24.06 -9.77 1.39
CA GLY A 210 -25.51 -10.03 1.48
C GLY A 210 -26.15 -10.58 0.20
N SER A 211 -25.57 -10.32 -0.97
CA SER A 211 -26.01 -10.78 -2.28
C SER A 211 -24.91 -11.46 -3.10
N ALA A 212 -23.72 -11.61 -2.54
CA ALA A 212 -22.54 -12.04 -3.29
C ALA A 212 -22.16 -13.50 -3.01
N THR A 213 -21.46 -14.11 -3.96
CA THR A 213 -20.68 -15.33 -3.75
C THR A 213 -19.20 -14.97 -3.60
N ILE A 214 -18.58 -15.43 -2.52
CA ILE A 214 -17.17 -15.17 -2.21
C ILE A 214 -16.46 -16.49 -1.94
N GLY A 215 -15.34 -16.73 -2.63
CA GLY A 215 -14.56 -17.96 -2.48
C GLY A 215 -13.75 -18.29 -3.72
N ILE A 216 -13.31 -19.55 -3.82
CA ILE A 216 -12.56 -20.08 -4.96
C ILE A 216 -13.07 -21.47 -5.34
N GLN A 217 -13.04 -21.80 -6.63
CA GLN A 217 -13.44 -23.10 -7.15
C GLN A 217 -12.46 -23.63 -8.19
N GLY A 218 -12.10 -24.91 -8.06
CA GLY A 218 -11.26 -25.62 -9.01
C GLY A 218 -11.98 -26.03 -10.30
N PRO A 219 -11.32 -26.77 -11.20
CA PRO A 219 -11.93 -27.23 -12.45
C PRO A 219 -13.03 -28.29 -12.26
N ALA A 220 -13.07 -28.98 -11.13
CA ALA A 220 -14.15 -29.91 -10.78
C ALA A 220 -15.00 -29.34 -9.62
N SER A 221 -15.38 -30.18 -8.66
CA SER A 221 -16.23 -29.79 -7.52
C SER A 221 -15.45 -29.29 -6.30
N GLN A 222 -14.12 -29.08 -6.41
CA GLN A 222 -13.33 -28.56 -5.30
C GLN A 222 -13.65 -27.08 -5.08
N VAL A 223 -13.98 -26.72 -3.85
CA VAL A 223 -14.39 -25.36 -3.47
C VAL A 223 -13.80 -24.97 -2.12
N ALA A 224 -13.52 -23.69 -1.95
CA ALA A 224 -13.35 -23.07 -0.65
C ALA A 224 -14.24 -21.82 -0.60
N SER A 225 -15.36 -21.93 0.10
CA SER A 225 -16.40 -20.89 0.18
C SER A 225 -16.24 -20.05 1.44
N ILE A 226 -16.38 -18.73 1.30
CA ILE A 226 -16.47 -17.78 2.42
C ILE A 226 -17.93 -17.44 2.71
N GLY A 227 -18.71 -17.20 1.66
CA GLY A 227 -20.11 -16.80 1.79
C GLY A 227 -20.86 -16.86 0.47
N CYS A 228 -22.17 -16.98 0.58
CA CYS A 228 -23.12 -16.94 -0.52
C CYS A 228 -24.41 -16.31 0.01
N ASN A 229 -24.78 -15.13 -0.51
CA ASN A 229 -26.00 -14.41 -0.13
C ASN A 229 -26.15 -14.26 1.39
N LYS A 230 -25.07 -13.88 2.07
CA LYS A 230 -25.01 -13.80 3.53
C LYS A 230 -24.27 -12.54 3.93
N THR A 231 -24.93 -11.68 4.70
CA THR A 231 -24.32 -10.47 5.23
C THR A 231 -23.23 -10.81 6.25
N ASP A 232 -22.29 -9.88 6.41
CA ASP A 232 -21.24 -9.89 7.44
C ASP A 232 -20.30 -11.09 7.35
N VAL A 233 -20.14 -11.66 6.16
CA VAL A 233 -19.09 -12.67 5.87
C VAL A 233 -17.73 -12.02 5.59
N ILE A 234 -17.74 -10.74 5.22
CA ILE A 234 -16.55 -9.91 5.04
C ILE A 234 -16.74 -8.54 5.70
N ALA A 235 -15.62 -7.91 6.09
CA ALA A 235 -15.57 -6.59 6.68
C ALA A 235 -14.57 -5.68 5.96
N ALA A 236 -14.74 -4.37 6.11
CA ALA A 236 -13.74 -3.41 5.64
C ALA A 236 -12.41 -3.61 6.38
N GLN A 237 -11.30 -3.47 5.66
CA GLN A 237 -9.93 -3.75 6.13
C GLN A 237 -9.70 -5.21 6.55
N GLN A 238 -10.39 -6.15 5.92
CA GLN A 238 -10.16 -7.59 6.10
C GLN A 238 -9.34 -8.16 4.94
N ALA A 239 -8.46 -9.11 5.27
CA ALA A 239 -7.84 -10.01 4.30
C ALA A 239 -8.22 -11.46 4.59
N ILE A 240 -8.43 -12.22 3.51
CA ILE A 240 -8.70 -13.66 3.55
C ILE A 240 -7.62 -14.34 2.71
N LEU A 241 -6.89 -15.28 3.31
CA LEU A 241 -5.81 -16.01 2.66
C LEU A 241 -6.22 -17.46 2.43
N PHE A 242 -6.18 -17.88 1.17
CA PHE A 242 -6.29 -19.27 0.76
C PHE A 242 -4.89 -19.80 0.50
N SER A 243 -4.49 -20.81 1.27
CA SER A 243 -3.20 -21.49 1.10
C SER A 243 -3.43 -22.91 0.58
N PRO A 244 -2.83 -23.30 -0.55
CA PRO A 244 -2.97 -24.66 -1.04
C PRO A 244 -2.40 -25.64 -0.01
N ASP A 245 -3.05 -26.79 0.15
CA ASP A 245 -2.50 -27.89 0.93
C ASP A 245 -1.32 -28.56 0.20
N ALA A 246 -0.72 -29.57 0.80
CA ALA A 246 0.40 -30.30 0.20
C ALA A 246 0.06 -30.96 -1.16
N SER A 247 -1.23 -31.21 -1.44
CA SER A 247 -1.68 -31.79 -2.71
C SER A 247 -1.89 -30.74 -3.80
N GLY A 248 -2.02 -29.46 -3.42
CA GLY A 248 -2.31 -28.36 -4.33
C GLY A 248 -3.74 -28.35 -4.87
N ILE A 249 -4.59 -29.31 -4.50
CA ILE A 249 -5.98 -29.44 -4.97
C ILE A 249 -7.03 -29.14 -3.89
N ASN A 250 -6.61 -28.79 -2.68
CA ASN A 250 -7.47 -28.17 -1.67
C ASN A 250 -6.78 -26.94 -1.08
N TYR A 251 -7.55 -26.10 -0.38
CA TYR A 251 -7.04 -24.90 0.27
C TYR A 251 -7.44 -24.84 1.75
N VAL A 252 -6.49 -24.42 2.58
CA VAL A 252 -6.73 -23.97 3.95
C VAL A 252 -7.04 -22.48 3.91
N VAL A 253 -8.09 -22.08 4.61
CA VAL A 253 -8.57 -20.69 4.64
C VAL A 253 -8.25 -20.04 5.97
N ASP A 254 -7.59 -18.88 5.92
CA ASP A 254 -7.42 -17.96 7.04
C ASP A 254 -8.22 -16.68 6.78
N THR A 255 -9.34 -16.51 7.48
CA THR A 255 -10.21 -15.33 7.35
C THR A 255 -9.74 -14.13 8.16
N ALA A 256 -8.67 -14.27 8.94
CA ALA A 256 -8.08 -13.24 9.78
C ALA A 256 -6.63 -12.93 9.37
N ALA A 257 -6.31 -13.17 8.09
CA ALA A 257 -4.98 -12.94 7.55
C ALA A 257 -4.56 -11.46 7.70
N ALA A 258 -3.26 -11.22 7.75
CA ALA A 258 -2.71 -9.87 7.83
C ALA A 258 -3.18 -9.01 6.64
N TYR A 259 -3.87 -7.92 6.96
CA TYR A 259 -4.35 -6.93 6.01
C TYR A 259 -3.25 -5.95 5.61
N GLU A 260 -2.96 -5.90 4.32
CA GLU A 260 -1.97 -5.01 3.71
C GLU A 260 -2.45 -4.69 2.29
N PHE A 261 -3.21 -3.60 2.16
CA PHE A 261 -3.78 -3.20 0.88
C PHE A 261 -2.70 -2.59 -0.02
N ILE A 262 -2.49 -3.21 -1.17
CA ILE A 262 -1.57 -2.76 -2.22
C ILE A 262 -2.38 -1.98 -3.23
N ASP A 263 -2.34 -0.66 -3.12
CA ASP A 263 -3.13 0.20 -4.00
C ASP A 263 -2.45 0.37 -5.36
N ILE A 264 -3.06 -0.20 -6.40
CA ILE A 264 -2.60 -0.08 -7.79
C ILE A 264 -3.44 0.91 -8.60
N SER A 265 -4.32 1.68 -7.95
CA SER A 265 -5.23 2.58 -8.66
C SER A 265 -4.55 3.84 -9.23
N GLY A 266 -3.33 4.14 -8.78
CA GLY A 266 -2.71 5.45 -8.99
C GLY A 266 -3.41 6.58 -8.21
N LEU A 267 -4.35 6.26 -7.31
CA LEU A 267 -5.08 7.22 -6.47
C LEU A 267 -4.43 7.40 -5.08
N THR A 268 -3.22 6.91 -4.90
CA THR A 268 -2.43 7.09 -3.68
C THR A 268 -1.78 8.47 -3.71
N PRO A 269 -2.19 9.41 -2.84
CA PRO A 269 -1.46 10.66 -2.73
C PRO A 269 -0.11 10.44 -2.06
N ASP A 270 0.90 11.15 -2.53
CA ASP A 270 2.23 11.16 -1.92
C ASP A 270 2.17 11.57 -0.45
N PRO A 271 3.13 11.12 0.40
CA PRO A 271 3.21 11.55 1.78
C PRO A 271 3.16 13.09 1.91
N PRO A 272 2.42 13.63 2.90
CA PRO A 272 2.32 15.06 3.05
C PRO A 272 3.65 15.62 3.59
N PHE A 273 4.09 16.76 3.09
CA PHE A 273 5.27 17.45 3.59
C PHE A 273 4.89 18.59 4.53
N ALA A 274 5.70 18.82 5.56
CA ALA A 274 5.52 19.98 6.44
C ALA A 274 5.76 21.28 5.65
N ALA A 275 4.70 22.03 5.41
CA ALA A 275 4.67 23.27 4.65
C ALA A 275 5.14 24.49 5.46
N ARG A 276 5.03 24.42 6.80
CA ARG A 276 5.56 25.43 7.72
C ARG A 276 6.24 24.73 8.89
N ARG A 277 7.54 24.99 9.07
CA ARG A 277 8.38 24.34 10.11
C ARG A 277 8.89 25.31 11.19
N TYR A 278 8.82 26.63 10.97
CA TYR A 278 9.51 27.63 11.81
C TYR A 278 8.73 28.95 11.99
N THR A 279 7.46 28.89 12.37
CA THR A 279 6.64 30.10 12.59
C THR A 279 5.80 29.98 13.86
N ASN A 280 5.51 31.11 14.53
CA ASN A 280 4.53 31.23 15.62
C ASN A 280 3.07 31.05 15.12
N THR A 281 2.86 30.24 14.09
CA THR A 281 1.55 29.99 13.47
C THR A 281 1.23 28.51 13.56
N ALA A 282 -0.04 28.17 13.40
CA ALA A 282 -0.49 26.78 13.36
C ALA A 282 0.36 25.95 12.36
N PRO A 283 0.78 24.74 12.75
CA PRO A 283 1.53 23.86 11.87
C PRO A 283 0.68 23.44 10.67
N GLN A 284 1.34 23.32 9.52
CA GLN A 284 0.67 23.05 8.25
C GLN A 284 1.40 21.94 7.49
N TRP A 285 0.61 21.02 6.95
CA TRP A 285 1.04 20.02 5.98
C TRP A 285 0.45 20.34 4.61
N ALA A 286 1.20 20.01 3.56
CA ALA A 286 0.75 20.12 2.18
C ALA A 286 1.09 18.85 1.40
N TRP A 287 0.38 18.62 0.31
CA TRP A 287 0.55 17.48 -0.58
C TRP A 287 0.18 17.82 -2.01
N ALA A 288 0.71 17.06 -2.96
CA ALA A 288 0.27 17.14 -4.34
C ALA A 288 -1.14 16.56 -4.45
N LYS A 289 -2.05 17.31 -5.09
CA LYS A 289 -3.37 16.78 -5.40
C LYS A 289 -3.27 15.74 -6.51
N VAL A 290 -4.08 14.70 -6.40
CA VAL A 290 -4.30 13.71 -7.43
C VAL A 290 -5.60 14.13 -8.13
N PRO A 291 -5.60 14.43 -9.44
CA PRO A 291 -6.76 15.00 -10.13
C PRO A 291 -8.05 14.20 -9.97
N ASP A 292 -7.93 12.89 -9.86
CA ASP A 292 -9.06 11.97 -9.73
C ASP A 292 -9.65 11.95 -8.30
N LEU A 293 -8.96 12.46 -7.28
CA LEU A 293 -9.43 12.49 -5.89
C LEU A 293 -10.21 13.78 -5.60
N ASN A 294 -11.36 13.69 -4.93
CA ASN A 294 -12.19 14.86 -4.57
C ASN A 294 -12.36 15.06 -3.05
N THR A 295 -11.88 14.10 -2.25
CA THR A 295 -11.85 14.16 -0.79
C THR A 295 -10.53 13.63 -0.29
N TYR A 296 -10.04 14.21 0.80
CA TYR A 296 -8.83 13.78 1.49
C TYR A 296 -9.16 13.59 2.97
N GLN A 297 -8.54 12.65 3.67
CA GLN A 297 -8.53 12.69 5.13
C GLN A 297 -7.08 12.82 5.57
N ILE A 298 -6.89 13.64 6.60
CA ILE A 298 -5.63 13.72 7.30
C ILE A 298 -5.78 13.02 8.65
N GLU A 299 -4.78 12.23 9.01
CA GLU A 299 -4.61 11.63 10.33
C GLU A 299 -3.27 12.11 10.89
N ILE A 300 -3.29 12.71 12.08
CA ILE A 300 -2.08 13.14 12.79
C ILE A 300 -1.84 12.14 13.91
N GLN A 301 -0.62 11.64 13.98
CA GLN A 301 -0.19 10.67 14.97
C GLN A 301 0.99 11.20 15.77
N LYS A 302 1.14 10.75 17.02
CA LYS A 302 2.42 10.84 17.72
C LYS A 302 3.44 9.89 17.07
N GLU A 303 4.71 10.07 17.37
CA GLU A 303 5.77 9.16 16.91
C GLU A 303 5.56 7.69 17.34
N THR A 304 4.82 7.46 18.42
CA THR A 304 4.40 6.11 18.86
C THR A 304 3.37 5.45 17.94
N GLY A 305 2.83 6.17 16.95
CA GLY A 305 1.77 5.71 16.05
C GLY A 305 0.35 5.92 16.58
N GLU A 306 0.22 6.48 17.78
CA GLU A 306 -1.07 6.82 18.39
C GLU A 306 -1.74 7.98 17.61
N PRO A 307 -2.94 7.79 17.03
CA PRO A 307 -3.66 8.86 16.37
C PRO A 307 -4.19 9.86 17.39
N VAL A 308 -3.92 11.14 17.16
CA VAL A 308 -4.37 12.26 18.00
C VAL A 308 -5.39 13.16 17.31
N PHE A 309 -5.48 13.08 15.98
CA PHE A 309 -6.43 13.86 15.20
C PHE A 309 -6.76 13.13 13.90
N THR A 310 -8.01 13.22 13.46
CA THR A 310 -8.44 12.72 12.15
C THR A 310 -9.56 13.61 11.62
N GLN A 311 -9.45 14.04 10.36
CA GLN A 311 -10.48 14.85 9.72
C GLN A 311 -10.58 14.55 8.23
N THR A 312 -11.82 14.38 7.76
CA THR A 312 -12.13 14.37 6.33
C THR A 312 -12.24 15.81 5.82
N LEU A 313 -11.54 16.06 4.73
CA LEU A 313 -11.36 17.30 4.01
C LEU A 313 -11.97 17.14 2.61
N GLY A 314 -12.38 18.25 2.03
CA GLY A 314 -12.76 18.29 0.61
C GLY A 314 -11.54 18.18 -0.31
N ASP A 315 -11.68 18.72 -1.51
CA ASP A 315 -10.65 18.68 -2.54
C ASP A 315 -9.50 19.69 -2.30
N VAL A 316 -8.72 19.45 -1.25
CA VAL A 316 -7.66 20.33 -0.75
C VAL A 316 -6.27 19.71 -0.91
N GLY A 317 -5.26 20.56 -1.05
CA GLY A 317 -3.83 20.16 -1.11
C GLY A 317 -3.04 20.49 0.15
N SER A 318 -3.72 20.93 1.22
CA SER A 318 -3.06 21.29 2.48
C SER A 318 -4.01 21.32 3.66
N PHE A 319 -3.46 21.19 4.87
CA PHE A 319 -4.18 21.29 6.13
C PHE A 319 -3.35 21.99 7.20
N SER A 320 -3.99 22.89 7.96
CA SER A 320 -3.39 23.56 9.12
C SER A 320 -4.06 23.06 10.39
N TRP A 321 -3.27 22.55 11.34
CA TRP A 321 -3.80 22.00 12.59
C TRP A 321 -3.82 23.07 13.68
N ALA A 322 -5.03 23.53 14.02
CA ALA A 322 -5.25 24.65 14.94
C ALA A 322 -4.80 24.37 16.39
N ASP A 323 -4.90 23.11 16.83
CA ASP A 323 -4.54 22.72 18.21
C ASP A 323 -3.03 22.79 18.48
N GLY A 324 -2.21 22.85 17.42
CA GLY A 324 -0.76 23.01 17.52
C GLY A 324 0.00 21.79 18.01
N PHE A 325 1.28 21.99 18.36
CA PHE A 325 2.15 20.94 18.88
C PHE A 325 2.39 21.09 20.38
N VAL A 326 2.45 19.97 21.09
CA VAL A 326 3.00 19.93 22.46
C VAL A 326 4.53 19.93 22.38
N SER A 327 5.16 20.83 23.15
CA SER A 327 6.63 20.92 23.21
C SER A 327 7.25 19.57 23.61
N GLY A 328 8.26 19.12 22.85
CA GLY A 328 8.94 17.85 23.07
C GLY A 328 8.23 16.61 22.50
N VAL A 329 7.07 16.76 21.86
CA VAL A 329 6.35 15.67 21.19
C VAL A 329 6.53 15.76 19.68
N THR A 330 6.94 14.65 19.07
CA THR A 330 7.03 14.50 17.62
C THR A 330 5.70 14.01 17.06
N TYR A 331 5.24 14.65 15.99
CA TYR A 331 4.02 14.28 15.27
C TYR A 331 4.32 13.94 13.82
N ARG A 332 3.49 13.06 13.26
CA ARG A 332 3.51 12.67 11.85
C ARG A 332 2.11 12.85 11.27
N ALA A 333 2.03 13.25 10.01
CA ALA A 333 0.77 13.33 9.29
C ALA A 333 0.72 12.24 8.23
N ARG A 334 -0.45 11.62 8.10
CA ARG A 334 -0.79 10.70 7.02
C ARG A 334 -1.96 11.31 6.28
N ILE A 335 -1.88 11.28 4.96
CA ILE A 335 -3.03 11.59 4.13
C ILE A 335 -3.44 10.36 3.36
N ARG A 336 -4.70 10.36 2.98
CA ARG A 336 -5.32 9.33 2.18
C ARG A 336 -6.42 10.04 1.39
N GLY A 337 -6.53 9.77 0.10
CA GLY A 337 -7.56 10.38 -0.74
C GLY A 337 -8.70 9.42 -1.08
N SER A 338 -9.83 9.97 -1.47
CA SER A 338 -11.01 9.23 -1.91
C SER A 338 -11.75 10.02 -2.98
N ILE A 339 -12.45 9.31 -3.86
CA ILE A 339 -13.32 9.93 -4.88
C ILE A 339 -14.78 10.02 -4.39
N ASN A 340 -15.13 9.43 -3.24
CA ASN A 340 -16.53 9.34 -2.78
C ASN A 340 -16.73 9.51 -1.25
N GLY A 341 -15.76 10.06 -0.53
CA GLY A 341 -15.80 10.07 0.95
C GLY A 341 -15.81 8.68 1.60
N GLY A 342 -15.64 7.60 0.81
CA GLY A 342 -15.38 6.26 1.31
C GLY A 342 -13.97 6.12 1.85
N ALA A 343 -13.72 5.17 2.74
CA ALA A 343 -12.45 5.00 3.47
C ALA A 343 -11.24 4.68 2.55
N LEU A 344 -10.71 5.74 1.97
CA LEU A 344 -9.36 6.25 2.17
C LEU A 344 -8.19 5.42 1.61
N GLY A 345 -7.62 5.97 0.52
CA GLY A 345 -6.35 5.67 -0.20
C GLY A 345 -5.18 5.25 0.68
N SER A 346 -4.20 4.52 0.13
CA SER A 346 -3.03 4.08 0.91
C SER A 346 -2.29 5.32 1.41
N SER A 347 -1.71 5.23 2.60
CA SER A 347 -1.10 6.39 3.23
C SER A 347 0.36 6.54 2.83
N GLY A 348 0.75 7.71 2.33
CA GLY A 348 2.13 8.16 2.45
C GLY A 348 2.46 8.51 3.91
N ARG A 349 3.66 8.15 4.38
CA ARG A 349 4.17 8.46 5.72
C ARG A 349 5.37 9.42 5.63
N VAL A 350 5.41 10.46 6.47
CA VAL A 350 6.61 11.26 6.76
C VAL A 350 6.85 11.28 8.26
#